data_AF-A0A5J4KRH8-F1
#
_entry.id   AF-A0A5J4KRH8-F1
#
_cell.length_a   1.000
_cell.length_b   1.000
_cell.length_c   1.000
_cell.angle_alpha   90.00
_cell.angle_beta   90.00
_cell.angle_gamma   90.00
#
_symmetry.space_group_name_H-M   'P 1'
#
loop_
_entity.id
_entity.type
_entity.pdbx_description
1 polymer ?
#
loop_
_entity_poly.entity_id
_entity_poly.type
_entity_poly.pdbx_seq_one_letter_code
_entity_poly.pdbx_strand_id
1 'polypeptide(L)' 'MNLERIKYQTCPYDQEEGILVTDLEEVIPETDDRGNLQYYCPSCLNTFTYCDCDTSDRRRR' A
#
# COMPACT_ATOMS: atom_id res chain seq x y z
N MET A 1 8.99 -10.45 -6.50
CA MET A 1 8.05 -9.34 -6.24
C MET A 1 7.54 -8.86 -7.59
N ASN A 2 6.25 -8.98 -7.89
CA ASN A 2 5.71 -8.46 -9.16
C ASN A 2 5.58 -6.95 -9.04
N LEU A 3 6.29 -6.18 -9.87
CA LEU A 3 6.34 -4.70 -9.79
C LEU A 3 4.95 -4.07 -9.92
N GLU A 4 4.06 -4.66 -10.73
CA GLU A 4 2.67 -4.21 -10.89
C GLU A 4 1.87 -4.32 -9.59
N ARG A 5 2.15 -5.32 -8.76
CA ARG A 5 1.50 -5.50 -7.44
C ARG A 5 1.99 -4.53 -6.37
N ILE A 6 3.11 -3.84 -6.61
CA ILE A 6 3.63 -2.84 -5.68
C ILE A 6 2.94 -1.50 -5.94
N LYS A 7 2.69 -1.17 -7.21
CA LYS A 7 2.07 0.10 -7.61
C LYS A 7 0.60 0.21 -7.23
N TYR A 8 -0.11 -0.92 -7.20
CA TYR A 8 -1.55 -0.94 -6.92
C TYR A 8 -1.88 -1.90 -5.80
N GLN A 9 -2.74 -1.45 -4.88
CA GLN A 9 -3.26 -2.26 -3.80
C GLN A 9 -4.76 -2.05 -3.63
N THR A 10 -5.47 -3.07 -3.18
CA THR A 10 -6.90 -2.95 -2.89
C THR A 10 -7.12 -2.09 -1.64
N CYS A 11 -7.90 -1.02 -1.78
CA CYS A 11 -8.31 -0.15 -0.71
C CYS A 11 -9.14 -0.94 0.33
N PRO A 12 -8.82 -0.85 1.64
CA PRO A 12 -9.52 -1.60 2.67
C PRO A 12 -10.93 -1.08 2.96
N TYR A 13 -11.27 0.14 2.48
CA TYR A 13 -12.52 0.81 2.82
C TYR A 13 -13.66 0.47 1.84
N ASP A 14 -13.37 0.47 0.55
CA ASP A 14 -14.36 0.27 -0.52
C ASP A 14 -14.01 -0.88 -1.48
N GLN A 15 -12.86 -1.54 -1.28
CA GLN A 15 -12.32 -2.59 -2.15
C GLN A 15 -11.97 -2.13 -3.57
N GLU A 16 -11.91 -0.82 -3.81
CA GLU A 16 -11.45 -0.24 -5.07
C GLU A 16 -9.91 -0.22 -5.14
N GLU A 17 -9.38 0.19 -6.29
CA GLU A 17 -7.93 0.31 -6.48
C GLU A 17 -7.36 1.52 -5.74
N GLY A 18 -6.29 1.29 -4.99
CA GLY A 18 -5.43 2.29 -4.36
C GLY A 18 -4.07 2.35 -5.06
N ILE A 19 -3.59 3.57 -5.25
CA ILE A 19 -2.38 3.86 -6.03
C ILE A 19 -1.25 4.21 -5.06
N LEU A 20 -0.07 3.62 -5.26
CA LEU A 20 1.11 3.91 -4.46
C LEU A 20 1.46 5.40 -4.54
N VAL A 21 1.60 6.04 -3.39
CA VAL A 21 2.02 7.44 -3.31
C VAL A 21 3.53 7.49 -3.53
N THR A 22 3.96 8.35 -4.44
CA THR A 22 5.36 8.55 -4.81
C THR A 22 5.68 10.04 -4.87
N ASP A 23 6.96 10.38 -4.93
CA ASP A 23 7.42 11.72 -5.21
C ASP A 23 7.04 12.17 -6.63
N LEU A 24 7.21 13.46 -6.93
CA LEU A 24 6.84 14.04 -8.24
C LEU A 24 7.57 13.41 -9.43
N GLU A 25 8.73 12.79 -9.20
CA GLU A 25 9.50 12.07 -10.22
C GLU A 25 9.10 10.60 -10.36
N GLU A 26 8.18 10.09 -9.52
CA GLU A 26 7.77 8.68 -9.40
C GLU A 26 8.96 7.72 -9.18
N VAL A 27 10.04 8.21 -8.58
CA VAL A 27 11.27 7.44 -8.35
C VAL A 27 11.28 6.86 -6.94
N ILE A 28 10.75 7.60 -5.96
CA ILE A 28 10.83 7.26 -4.55
C ILE A 28 9.41 7.15 -3.98
N PRO A 29 9.02 5.97 -3.43
CA PRO A 29 7.74 5.84 -2.76
C PRO A 29 7.71 6.62 -1.45
N GLU A 30 6.59 7.28 -1.19
CA GLU A 30 6.30 7.93 0.08
C GLU A 30 6.02 6.84 1.13
N THR A 31 6.63 6.98 2.31
CA THR A 31 6.47 6.05 3.43
C THR A 31 6.02 6.76 4.69
N ASP A 32 5.37 6.04 5.60
CA ASP A 32 5.03 6.56 6.92
C ASP A 32 6.26 6.59 7.86
N ASP A 33 6.10 7.09 9.09
CA ASP A 33 7.16 7.14 10.11
C ASP A 33 7.77 5.77 10.46
N ARG A 34 7.15 4.67 10.00
CA ARG A 34 7.57 3.29 10.22
C ARG A 34 8.17 2.66 8.95
N GLY A 35 8.30 3.42 7.87
CA GLY A 35 8.84 2.96 6.60
C GLY A 35 7.87 2.11 5.77
N ASN A 36 6.57 2.13 6.08
CA ASN A 36 5.59 1.40 5.28
C ASN A 36 5.13 2.22 4.08
N LEU A 37 4.88 1.55 2.96
CA LEU A 37 4.38 2.16 1.74
C LEU A 37 2.97 2.74 1.94
N GLN A 38 2.78 3.97 1.48
CA GLN A 38 1.50 4.65 1.51
C GLN A 38 0.79 4.56 0.16
N TYR A 39 -0.53 4.36 0.19
CA TYR A 39 -1.40 4.25 -0.97
C TYR A 39 -2.53 5.26 -0.86
N TYR A 40 -2.92 5.86 -1.98
CA TYR A 40 -4.06 6.77 -2.07
C TYR A 40 -5.21 6.12 -2.82
N CYS A 41 -6.39 6.12 -2.21
CA CYS A 41 -7.62 5.67 -2.86
C CYS A 41 -8.38 6.87 -3.44
N PRO A 42 -8.53 7.00 -4.76
CA PRO A 42 -9.26 8.10 -5.38
C PRO A 42 -10.78 8.04 -5.13
N SER A 43 -11.32 6.85 -4.88
CA SER A 43 -12.75 6.66 -4.57
C SER A 43 -13.09 7.12 -3.14
N CYS A 44 -12.24 6.78 -2.17
CA CYS A 44 -12.41 7.17 -0.76
C CYS A 44 -11.80 8.54 -0.41
N LEU A 45 -10.99 9.12 -1.30
CA LEU A 45 -10.19 10.33 -1.06
C LEU A 45 -9.33 10.23 0.22
N ASN A 46 -8.83 9.03 0.52
CA ASN A 46 -8.08 8.73 1.75
C ASN A 46 -6.78 8.00 1.43
N THR A 47 -5.77 8.22 2.27
CA THR A 47 -4.53 7.44 2.27
C THR A 47 -4.64 6.25 3.22
N PHE A 48 -3.98 5.14 2.85
CA PHE A 48 -3.88 3.94 3.68
C PHE A 48 -2.51 3.30 3.51
N THR A 49 -2.09 2.57 4.54
CA THR A 49 -0.82 1.87 4.54
C THR A 49 -1.07 0.41 4.22
N TYR A 50 -0.30 -0.15 3.29
CA TYR A 50 -0.26 -1.59 3.08
C TYR A 50 0.98 -2.17 3.76
N CYS A 51 0.79 -2.82 4.90
CA CYS A 51 1.86 -3.60 5.52
C CYS A 51 1.83 -5.02 4.96
N ASP A 52 2.82 -5.37 4.14
CA ASP A 52 3.10 -6.77 3.76
C ASP A 52 3.83 -7.49 4.92
N CYS A 53 3.44 -7.18 6.16
CA CYS A 53 3.93 -7.87 7.34
C CYS A 53 3.35 -9.28 7.30
N ASP A 54 4.16 -10.15 6.69
CA ASP A 54 4.13 -11.59 6.71
C ASP A 54 3.05 -12.17 7.65
N THR A 55 1.90 -12.51 7.08
CA THR A 55 0.85 -13.26 7.80
C THR A 55 1.29 -14.70 8.15
N SER A 56 2.57 -15.05 8.00
CA SER A 56 3.14 -16.34 8.42
C SER A 56 3.07 -16.62 9.92
N ASP A 57 2.72 -15.64 10.78
CA ASP A 57 2.44 -15.90 12.21
C ASP A 57 0.99 -16.37 12.49
N ARG A 58 0.36 -17.07 11.54
CA ARG A 58 -0.88 -17.84 11.76
C ARG A 58 -0.68 -19.36 11.70
N ARG A 59 0.55 -19.86 11.78
CA ARG A 59 0.85 -21.30 11.98
C ARG A 59 1.52 -21.57 13.32
N ARG A 60 0.84 -21.25 14.42
CA ARG A 60 1.04 -21.92 15.72
C ARG A 60 -0.30 -22.11 16.43
N ARG A 61 -1.07 -23.09 15.98
CA ARG A 61 -1.96 -23.89 16.83
C ARG A 61 -1.90 -25.34 16.38
#